data_AF-J9QFY1-F1
#
_entry.id   AF-J9QFY1-F1
#
_cell.length_a   1.000
_cell.length_b   1.000
_cell.length_c   1.000
_cell.angle_alpha   90.00
_cell.angle_beta   90.00
_cell.angle_gamma   90.00
#
_symmetry.space_group_name_H-M   'P 1'
#
loop_
_entity.id
_entity.type
_entity.pdbx_description
1 polymer ?
#
loop_
_entity_poly.entity_id
_entity_poly.type
_entity_poly.pdbx_seq_one_letter_code
_entity_poly.pdbx_strand_id
1 'polypeptide(L)'
;DLLRDDFIEKDRSRGIFFTQDWVSMPGVIPVASGGIHVWHMPALTEIFGDDSVLQFGGGTLGHPWGNAPGAAANRVALEACVQARNEGRDLAREGNEIIKAACKWSAEL
;
A
#
# COMPACT_ATOMS: atom_id res chain seq x y z
N ASP A 1 14.86 -5.68 2.81
CA ASP A 1 13.79 -5.82 1.81
C ASP A 1 14.36 -6.56 0.61
N LEU A 2 13.82 -7.73 0.24
CA LEU A 2 14.42 -8.58 -0.80
C LEU A 2 14.55 -7.92 -2.18
N LEU A 3 13.69 -6.95 -2.50
CA LEU A 3 13.62 -6.34 -3.81
C LEU A 3 14.31 -4.98 -3.85
N ARG A 4 14.40 -4.29 -2.71
CA ARG A 4 14.82 -2.89 -2.64
C ARG A 4 16.19 -2.66 -2.00
N ASP A 5 16.60 -3.52 -1.07
CA ASP A 5 17.87 -3.31 -0.35
C ASP A 5 19.03 -3.99 -1.09
N ASP A 6 20.18 -3.31 -1.09
CA ASP A 6 21.42 -3.80 -1.71
C ASP A 6 21.99 -5.02 -0.98
N PHE A 7 21.73 -5.16 0.32
CA PHE A 7 22.23 -6.25 1.15
C PHE A 7 21.14 -6.81 2.07
N ILE A 8 20.92 -8.12 1.99
CA ILE A 8 19.91 -8.84 2.75
C ILE A 8 20.58 -9.78 3.75
N GLU A 9 20.41 -9.50 5.03
CA GLU A 9 20.88 -10.40 6.09
C GLU A 9 20.01 -11.66 6.17
N LYS A 10 20.64 -12.79 6.53
CA LYS A 10 19.92 -14.03 6.80
C LYS A 10 18.93 -13.84 7.95
N ASP A 11 17.66 -14.12 7.69
CA ASP A 11 16.59 -14.10 8.68
C ASP A 11 15.59 -15.24 8.44
N ARG A 12 15.73 -16.31 9.24
CA ARG A 12 14.87 -17.49 9.14
C ARG A 12 13.41 -17.22 9.51
N SER A 13 13.12 -16.20 10.34
CA SER A 13 11.75 -15.87 10.71
C SER A 13 10.96 -15.31 9.53
N ARG A 14 11.66 -14.70 8.56
CA ARG A 14 11.12 -14.17 7.31
C ARG A 14 11.32 -15.09 6.10
N GLY A 15 11.82 -16.32 6.32
CA GLY A 15 12.11 -17.28 5.25
C GLY A 15 13.38 -16.99 4.45
N ILE A 16 14.28 -16.13 4.93
CA ILE A 16 15.55 -15.78 4.28
C ILE A 16 16.64 -16.69 4.83
N PHE A 17 17.00 -17.73 4.07
CA PHE A 17 17.90 -18.78 4.53
C PHE A 17 19.39 -18.43 4.44
N PHE A 18 19.74 -17.50 3.54
CA PHE A 18 21.11 -17.08 3.25
C PHE A 18 21.19 -15.56 3.18
N THR A 19 22.35 -15.03 3.55
CA THR A 19 22.69 -13.62 3.34
C THR A 19 22.97 -13.39 1.85
N GLN A 20 22.46 -12.31 1.28
CA GLN A 20 22.59 -11.99 -0.15
C GLN A 20 23.03 -10.54 -0.33
N ASP A 21 24.15 -10.34 -1.02
CA ASP A 21 24.63 -9.04 -1.48
C ASP A 21 24.30 -8.90 -2.98
N TRP A 22 23.58 -7.84 -3.34
CA TRP A 22 23.22 -7.52 -4.72
C TRP A 22 24.23 -6.57 -5.40
N VAL A 23 25.23 -6.10 -4.64
CA VAL A 23 26.34 -5.27 -5.12
C VAL A 23 25.82 -4.00 -5.82
N SER A 24 26.02 -3.88 -7.13
CA SER A 24 25.63 -2.70 -7.90
C SER A 24 24.33 -2.92 -8.68
N MET A 25 23.63 -4.03 -8.44
CA MET A 25 22.35 -4.27 -9.09
C MET A 25 21.28 -3.36 -8.47
N PRO A 26 20.57 -2.55 -9.26
CA PRO A 26 19.57 -1.65 -8.72
C PRO A 26 18.39 -2.43 -8.12
N GLY A 27 17.82 -1.88 -7.06
CA GLY A 27 16.54 -2.35 -6.51
C GLY A 27 15.40 -2.27 -7.53
N VAL A 28 14.38 -3.08 -7.32
CA VAL A 28 13.17 -3.11 -8.14
C VAL A 28 11.94 -2.75 -7.29
N ILE A 29 10.92 -2.19 -7.94
CA ILE A 29 9.72 -1.74 -7.24
C ILE A 29 8.76 -2.92 -7.03
N PRO A 30 8.40 -3.27 -5.77
CA PRO A 30 7.36 -4.25 -5.50
C PRO A 30 6.01 -3.77 -6.04
N VAL A 31 5.27 -4.69 -6.67
CA VAL A 31 3.93 -4.43 -7.19
C VAL A 31 2.92 -5.26 -6.42
N ALA A 32 2.07 -4.61 -5.64
CA ALA A 32 0.93 -5.23 -4.98
C ALA A 32 -0.29 -5.18 -5.91
N SER A 33 -0.88 -6.33 -6.20
CA SER A 33 -2.01 -6.48 -7.12
C SER A 33 -2.83 -7.71 -6.78
N GLY A 34 -4.04 -7.79 -7.33
CA GLY A 34 -4.94 -8.94 -7.22
C GLY A 34 -6.01 -8.76 -6.14
N GLY A 35 -7.24 -8.46 -6.55
CA GLY A 35 -8.39 -8.41 -5.64
C GLY A 35 -8.41 -7.28 -4.62
N ILE A 36 -7.52 -6.29 -4.74
CA ILE A 36 -7.42 -5.15 -3.80
C ILE A 36 -8.40 -4.01 -4.13
N HIS A 37 -8.78 -3.25 -3.10
CA HIS A 37 -9.70 -2.09 -3.12
C HIS A 37 -9.42 -1.19 -1.90
N VAL A 38 -10.09 -0.03 -1.80
CA VAL A 38 -9.81 1.03 -0.80
C VAL A 38 -9.63 0.55 0.65
N TRP A 39 -10.42 -0.42 1.12
CA TRP A 39 -10.32 -0.93 2.49
C TRP A 39 -9.05 -1.72 2.79
N HIS A 40 -8.30 -2.14 1.76
CA HIS A 40 -6.98 -2.74 1.94
C HIS A 40 -5.87 -1.68 2.07
N MET A 41 -6.15 -0.42 1.75
CA MET A 41 -5.15 0.65 1.70
C MET A 41 -4.31 0.83 2.97
N PRO A 42 -4.85 0.72 4.20
CA PRO A 42 -4.04 0.87 5.41
C PRO A 42 -2.98 -0.22 5.50
N ALA A 43 -3.37 -1.48 5.26
CA ALA A 43 -2.45 -2.60 5.25
C ALA A 43 -1.44 -2.51 4.10
N LEU A 44 -1.86 -2.09 2.90
CA LEU A 44 -0.96 -1.91 1.76
C LEU A 44 0.10 -0.84 2.03
N THR A 45 -0.31 0.30 2.59
CA THR A 45 0.59 1.42 2.94
C THR A 45 1.57 1.02 4.04
N GLU A 46 1.11 0.24 5.02
CA GLU A 46 1.95 -0.28 6.10
C GLU A 46 2.96 -1.34 5.62
N ILE A 47 2.53 -2.29 4.80
CA ILE A 47 3.36 -3.43 4.36
C ILE A 47 4.40 -2.98 3.33
N PHE A 48 3.98 -2.22 2.32
CA PHE A 48 4.82 -1.92 1.17
C PHE A 48 5.54 -0.58 1.30
N GLY A 49 5.02 0.39 2.07
CA GLY A 49 5.59 1.72 2.14
C GLY A 49 5.53 2.47 0.79
N ASP A 50 6.35 3.51 0.68
CA ASP A 50 6.22 4.51 -0.40
C ASP A 50 6.78 4.01 -1.75
N ASP A 51 7.87 3.24 -1.71
CA ASP A 51 8.51 2.69 -2.91
C ASP A 51 7.82 1.41 -3.36
N SER A 52 6.56 1.54 -3.79
CA SER A 52 5.72 0.44 -4.27
C SER A 52 4.73 0.88 -5.34
N VAL A 53 4.25 -0.08 -6.13
CA VAL A 53 3.10 0.12 -7.02
C VAL A 53 1.91 -0.65 -6.46
N LEU A 54 0.77 0.04 -6.29
CA LEU A 54 -0.50 -0.57 -5.92
C LEU A 54 -1.42 -0.58 -7.15
N GLN A 55 -1.73 -1.78 -7.66
CA GLN A 55 -2.56 -1.94 -8.86
C GLN A 55 -4.00 -2.31 -8.48
N PHE A 56 -4.93 -1.43 -8.81
CA PHE A 56 -6.36 -1.60 -8.55
C PHE A 56 -7.12 -1.86 -9.84
N GLY A 57 -7.28 -3.14 -10.20
CA GLY A 57 -8.15 -3.57 -11.30
C GLY A 57 -9.63 -3.45 -10.94
N GLY A 58 -10.19 -4.54 -10.38
CA GLY A 58 -11.58 -4.56 -9.89
C GLY A 58 -11.88 -3.48 -8.85
N GLY A 59 -10.90 -3.12 -8.00
CA GLY A 59 -11.02 -2.03 -7.03
C GLY A 59 -11.16 -0.63 -7.62
N THR A 60 -10.93 -0.45 -8.93
CA THR A 60 -11.25 0.80 -9.66
C THR A 60 -12.51 0.61 -10.49
N LEU A 61 -12.52 -0.43 -11.34
CA LEU A 61 -13.56 -0.68 -12.34
C LEU A 61 -14.91 -1.07 -11.73
N GLY A 62 -14.90 -1.67 -10.54
CA GLY A 62 -16.09 -2.12 -9.82
C GLY A 62 -16.80 -1.02 -9.02
N HIS A 63 -16.29 0.21 -9.05
CA HIS A 63 -16.93 1.31 -8.32
C HIS A 63 -18.34 1.60 -8.89
N PRO A 64 -19.39 1.76 -8.06
CA PRO A 64 -20.78 1.89 -8.52
C PRO A 64 -21.03 3.06 -9.49
N TRP A 65 -20.21 4.11 -9.39
CA TRP A 65 -20.30 5.30 -10.24
C TRP A 65 -19.29 5.31 -11.40
N GLY A 66 -18.63 4.19 -11.67
CA GLY A 66 -17.69 4.02 -12.77
C GLY A 66 -16.23 4.35 -12.43
N ASN A 67 -15.39 4.31 -13.46
CA ASN A 67 -13.93 4.25 -13.33
C ASN A 67 -13.31 5.51 -12.72
N ALA A 68 -13.80 6.69 -13.10
CA ALA A 68 -13.24 7.95 -12.62
C ALA A 68 -13.46 8.12 -11.11
N PRO A 69 -14.68 7.90 -10.56
CA PRO A 69 -14.89 7.83 -9.12
C PRO A 69 -14.08 6.73 -8.43
N GLY A 70 -13.97 5.53 -9.02
CA GLY A 70 -13.13 4.47 -8.44
C GLY A 70 -11.65 4.86 -8.33
N ALA A 71 -11.12 5.56 -9.34
CA ALA A 71 -9.75 6.07 -9.32
C ALA A 71 -9.58 7.17 -8.26
N ALA A 72 -10.55 8.07 -8.13
CA ALA A 72 -10.57 9.10 -7.09
C ALA A 72 -10.61 8.46 -5.69
N ALA A 73 -11.47 7.47 -5.46
CA ALA A 73 -11.58 6.74 -4.20
C ALA A 73 -10.24 6.10 -3.78
N ASN A 74 -9.58 5.39 -4.72
CA ASN A 74 -8.28 4.80 -4.48
C ASN A 74 -7.22 5.86 -4.16
N ARG A 75 -7.23 7.01 -4.83
CA ARG A 75 -6.29 8.10 -4.58
C ARG A 75 -6.51 8.72 -3.20
N VAL A 76 -7.75 9.04 -2.84
CA VAL A 76 -8.06 9.66 -1.54
C VAL A 76 -7.77 8.69 -0.39
N ALA A 77 -8.10 7.40 -0.53
CA ALA A 77 -7.77 6.40 0.46
C ALA A 77 -6.25 6.31 0.70
N LEU A 78 -5.44 6.34 -0.37
CA LEU A 78 -3.98 6.32 -0.27
C LEU A 78 -3.46 7.55 0.47
N GLU A 79 -3.85 8.75 0.05
CA GLU A 79 -3.39 9.99 0.66
C GLU A 79 -3.78 10.09 2.13
N ALA A 80 -5.00 9.67 2.50
CA ALA A 80 -5.44 9.62 3.89
C ALA A 80 -4.59 8.66 4.74
N CYS A 81 -4.28 7.48 4.21
CA CYS A 81 -3.42 6.50 4.90
C CYS A 81 -1.98 7.01 5.04
N VAL A 82 -1.40 7.59 3.98
CA VAL A 82 -0.04 8.14 3.99
C VAL A 82 0.05 9.32 4.98
N GLN A 83 -0.93 10.23 4.96
CA GLN A 83 -0.97 11.34 5.92
C GLN A 83 -1.04 10.80 7.36
N ALA A 84 -1.97 9.90 7.65
CA ALA A 84 -2.13 9.34 8.99
C ALA A 84 -0.86 8.63 9.47
N ARG A 85 -0.22 7.83 8.61
CA ARG A 85 1.07 7.19 8.90
C ARG A 85 2.15 8.23 9.23
N ASN A 86 2.25 9.29 8.43
CA ASN A 86 3.24 10.36 8.62
C ASN A 86 2.95 11.20 9.88
N GLU A 87 1.69 11.25 10.34
CA GLU A 87 1.29 11.83 11.63
C GLU A 87 1.54 10.88 12.82
N GLY A 88 2.09 9.68 12.58
CA GLY A 88 2.43 8.69 13.60
C GLY A 88 1.25 7.83 14.07
N ARG A 89 0.16 7.76 13.30
CA ARG A 89 -1.01 6.92 13.63
C ARG A 89 -0.76 5.45 13.31
N ASP A 90 -1.38 4.57 14.08
CA ASP A 90 -1.26 3.12 13.92
C ASP A 90 -2.26 2.65 12.85
N LEU A 91 -1.81 2.46 11.61
CA LEU A 91 -2.69 2.08 10.50
C LEU A 91 -3.35 0.71 10.71
N ALA A 92 -2.71 -0.22 11.43
CA ALA A 92 -3.27 -1.53 11.70
C ALA A 92 -4.48 -1.45 12.66
N ARG A 93 -4.47 -0.50 13.60
CA ARG A 93 -5.58 -0.30 14.55
C ARG A 93 -6.59 0.74 14.08
N GLU A 94 -6.12 1.81 13.45
CA GLU A 94 -6.91 3.02 13.15
C GLU A 94 -7.34 3.12 11.69
N GLY A 95 -6.84 2.25 10.80
CA GLY A 95 -7.01 2.34 9.35
C GLY A 95 -8.47 2.48 8.88
N ASN A 96 -9.39 1.73 9.48
CA ASN A 96 -10.81 1.82 9.16
C ASN A 96 -11.40 3.20 9.50
N GLU A 97 -11.01 3.77 10.65
CA GLU A 97 -11.50 5.07 11.08
C GLU A 97 -10.86 6.20 10.25
N ILE A 98 -9.62 6.03 9.80
CA ILE A 98 -8.96 6.93 8.84
C ILE A 98 -9.75 6.99 7.52
N ILE A 99 -10.07 5.84 6.93
CA ILE A 99 -10.84 5.78 5.68
C ILE A 99 -12.24 6.37 5.88
N LYS A 100 -12.96 5.99 6.93
CA LYS A 100 -14.29 6.56 7.24
C LYS A 100 -14.24 8.08 7.45
N ALA A 101 -13.16 8.61 8.04
CA ALA A 101 -12.98 10.04 8.19
C ALA A 101 -12.78 10.72 6.83
N ALA A 102 -12.06 10.09 5.90
CA ALA A 102 -11.90 10.58 4.53
C ALA A 102 -13.22 10.58 3.74
N CYS A 103 -14.12 9.60 3.95
CA CYS A 103 -15.46 9.56 3.35
C CYS A 103 -16.32 10.80 3.67
N LYS A 104 -15.99 11.57 4.73
CA LYS A 104 -16.71 12.82 5.05
C LYS A 104 -16.43 13.93 4.04
N TRP A 105 -15.33 13.83 3.29
CA TRP A 105 -14.83 14.86 2.38
C TRP A 105 -14.66 14.37 0.94
N SER A 106 -14.86 13.08 0.67
CA SER A 106 -14.91 12.49 -0.68
C SER A 106 -16.13 11.58 -0.78
N ALA A 107 -17.01 11.89 -1.72
CA ALA A 107 -18.23 11.13 -1.94
C ALA A 107 -17.97 9.79 -2.66
N GLU A 108 -16.83 9.69 -3.33
CA GLU A 108 -16.40 8.52 -4.09
C GLU A 108 -15.91 7.37 -3.21
N LEU A 109 -15.74 7.59 -1.89
CA LEU A 109 -15.08 6.70 -0.96
C LEU A 109 -16.07 5.88 -0.12
#